data_AF-A0A8D2PM79-F1
#
_entry.id   AF-A0A8D2PM79-F1
#
_cell.length_a   1.000
_cell.length_b   1.000
_cell.length_c   1.000
_cell.angle_alpha   90.00
_cell.angle_beta   90.00
_cell.angle_gamma   90.00
#
_symmetry.space_group_name_H-M   'P 1'
#
loop_
_entity.id
_entity.type
_entity.pdbx_description
1 polymer ?
#
loop_
_entity_poly.entity_id
_entity_poly.type
_entity_poly.pdbx_seq_one_letter_code
_entity_poly.pdbx_strand_id
1 'polypeptide(L)'
;MFPKAFFQNYIERRVKSHCLDGNRRLEKFLDSFLNLLHGNILSAVSLSTQIVKDRKDREDKVSLWLDEFCRELSEVISLPRSDLKGIEHQEVIDIEFLSSVMTKAVDDLRDKLKKELADADMSLFSTQPHTILAEHFSGCWEQCPFCGAVCTNTMQGHDGDHQVVLHRPQALKGWRTCETHHLVTTICSSNVAGEISFVTDDEVSIPYKRYRDAGPPYSTWNILPDPSMQAYWKWFVSHFQTELEALYNGKFQGRGEIPEAWRRMTKQEALSELDKR
;
A
#
# COMPACT_ATOMS: atom_id res chain seq x y z
N MET A 1 12.54 7.16 13.19
CA MET A 1 11.39 6.32 12.83
C MET A 1 11.82 5.37 11.72
N PHE A 2 11.56 4.06 11.85
CA PHE A 2 11.93 3.06 10.84
C PHE A 2 11.03 3.18 9.59
N PRO A 3 11.54 2.92 8.36
CA PRO A 3 10.77 3.10 7.12
C PRO A 3 9.42 2.39 7.10
N LYS A 4 9.39 1.13 7.58
CA LYS A 4 8.17 0.32 7.65
C LYS A 4 7.07 0.99 8.49
N ALA A 5 7.43 1.48 9.68
CA ALA A 5 6.48 2.15 10.58
C ALA A 5 5.98 3.48 9.99
N PHE A 6 6.86 4.26 9.37
CA PHE A 6 6.47 5.49 8.68
C PHE A 6 5.49 5.19 7.54
N PHE A 7 5.76 4.17 6.73
CA PHE A 7 4.91 3.76 5.62
C PHE A 7 3.51 3.33 6.08
N GLN A 8 3.44 2.48 7.09
CA GLN A 8 2.16 2.05 7.68
C GLN A 8 1.34 3.23 8.20
N ASN A 9 1.97 4.14 8.96
CA ASN A 9 1.30 5.33 9.46
C ASN A 9 0.87 6.29 8.33
N TYR A 10 1.69 6.42 7.28
CA TYR A 10 1.34 7.23 6.11
C TYR A 10 0.08 6.68 5.43
N ILE A 11 0.02 5.38 5.15
CA ILE A 11 -1.16 4.75 4.54
C ILE A 11 -2.38 4.91 5.44
N GLU A 12 -2.25 4.64 6.74
CA GLU A 12 -3.34 4.81 7.70
C GLU A 12 -3.91 6.23 7.66
N ARG A 13 -3.04 7.26 7.71
CA ARG A 13 -3.46 8.65 7.64
C ARG A 13 -4.15 8.99 6.32
N ARG A 14 -3.64 8.48 5.20
CA ARG A 14 -4.23 8.74 3.87
C ARG A 14 -5.59 8.06 3.72
N VAL A 15 -5.73 6.82 4.19
CA VAL A 15 -7.00 6.09 4.18
C VAL A 15 -8.03 6.77 5.09
N LYS A 16 -7.67 7.10 6.34
CA LYS A 16 -8.57 7.83 7.25
C LYS A 16 -8.99 9.17 6.65
N SER A 17 -8.04 9.94 6.11
CA SER A 17 -8.33 11.22 5.46
C SER A 17 -9.19 11.07 4.20
N HIS A 18 -9.13 9.94 3.50
CA HIS A 18 -9.96 9.71 2.32
C HIS A 18 -11.36 9.23 2.71
N CYS A 19 -11.46 8.23 3.58
CA CYS A 19 -12.74 7.62 3.97
C CYS A 19 -13.58 8.55 4.84
N LEU A 20 -12.95 9.29 5.75
CA LEU A 20 -13.59 10.17 6.73
C LEU A 20 -13.52 11.64 6.33
N ASP A 21 -13.36 11.94 5.04
CA ASP A 21 -13.42 13.32 4.56
C ASP A 21 -14.85 13.89 4.70
N GLY A 22 -14.96 15.22 4.67
CA GLY A 22 -16.26 15.90 4.72
C GLY A 22 -17.20 15.58 3.54
N ASN A 23 -16.73 14.84 2.53
CA ASN A 23 -17.54 14.46 1.36
C ASN A 23 -18.34 13.16 1.57
N ARG A 24 -18.29 12.57 2.78
CA ARG A 24 -19.00 11.34 3.15
C ARG A 24 -18.68 10.19 2.20
N ARG A 25 -17.40 10.07 1.79
CA ARG A 25 -16.96 9.06 0.80
C ARG A 25 -17.22 7.63 1.27
N LEU A 26 -16.92 7.33 2.54
CA LEU A 26 -17.17 6.00 3.09
C LEU A 26 -18.65 5.62 3.01
N GLU A 27 -19.54 6.51 3.44
CA GLU A 27 -20.98 6.27 3.37
C GLU A 27 -21.48 6.08 1.94
N LYS A 28 -21.04 6.94 0.99
CA LYS A 28 -21.40 6.78 -0.42
C LYS A 28 -20.92 5.45 -0.99
N PHE A 29 -19.72 5.02 -0.62
CA PHE A 29 -19.18 3.72 -1.00
C PHE A 29 -20.03 2.58 -0.44
N LEU A 30 -20.38 2.64 0.85
CA LEU A 30 -21.22 1.64 1.51
C LEU A 30 -22.64 1.60 0.90
N ASP A 31 -23.26 2.74 0.63
CA ASP A 31 -24.57 2.81 -0.05
C ASP A 31 -24.50 2.22 -1.46
N SER A 32 -23.47 2.57 -2.24
CA SER A 32 -23.27 2.01 -3.58
C SER A 32 -23.07 0.49 -3.53
N PHE A 33 -22.29 0.00 -2.57
CA PHE A 33 -22.03 -1.43 -2.39
C PHE A 33 -23.30 -2.18 -1.96
N LEU A 34 -24.08 -1.62 -1.03
CA LEU A 34 -25.38 -2.16 -0.64
C LEU A 34 -26.35 -2.23 -1.82
N ASN A 35 -26.41 -1.18 -2.64
CA ASN A 35 -27.29 -1.16 -3.82
C ASN A 35 -26.87 -2.22 -4.84
N LEU A 36 -25.57 -2.45 -5.02
CA LEU A 36 -25.05 -3.52 -5.87
C LEU A 36 -25.45 -4.91 -5.34
N LEU A 37 -25.22 -5.17 -4.04
CA LEU A 37 -25.60 -6.44 -3.42
C LEU A 37 -27.11 -6.68 -3.48
N HIS A 38 -27.91 -5.65 -3.19
CA HIS A 38 -29.36 -5.70 -3.29
C HIS A 38 -29.82 -6.08 -4.69
N GLY A 39 -29.30 -5.42 -5.73
CA GLY A 39 -29.61 -5.74 -7.13
C GLY A 39 -29.23 -7.17 -7.50
N ASN A 40 -28.04 -7.64 -7.08
CA ASN A 40 -27.59 -9.01 -7.34
C ASN A 40 -28.50 -10.06 -6.69
N ILE A 41 -28.92 -9.84 -5.43
CA ILE A 41 -29.82 -10.76 -4.73
C ILE A 41 -31.21 -10.79 -5.38
N LEU A 42 -31.77 -9.64 -5.76
CA LEU A 42 -33.05 -9.60 -6.47
C LEU A 42 -32.98 -10.27 -7.85
N SER A 43 -31.85 -10.11 -8.54
CA SER A 43 -31.59 -10.83 -9.80
C SER A 43 -31.59 -12.35 -9.58
N ALA A 44 -30.87 -12.83 -8.54
CA ALA A 44 -30.84 -14.24 -8.19
C ALA A 44 -32.23 -14.79 -7.82
N VAL A 45 -33.03 -14.04 -7.05
CA VAL A 45 -34.43 -14.38 -6.74
C VAL A 45 -35.23 -14.54 -8.04
N SER A 46 -35.18 -13.56 -8.93
CA SER A 46 -35.94 -13.55 -10.19
C SER A 46 -35.55 -14.72 -11.11
N LEU A 47 -34.26 -14.94 -11.32
CA LEU A 47 -33.73 -16.02 -12.16
C LEU A 47 -34.13 -17.40 -11.61
N SER A 48 -34.00 -17.59 -10.30
CA SER A 48 -34.39 -18.84 -9.63
C SER A 48 -35.87 -19.14 -9.80
N THR A 49 -36.71 -18.11 -9.62
CA THR A 49 -38.16 -18.20 -9.84
C THR A 49 -38.47 -18.56 -11.29
N GLN A 50 -37.82 -17.92 -12.26
CA GLN A 50 -38.04 -18.20 -13.68
C GLN A 50 -37.68 -19.63 -14.08
N ILE A 51 -36.63 -20.20 -13.49
CA ILE A 51 -36.16 -21.56 -13.79
C ILE A 51 -37.08 -22.65 -13.22
N VAL A 52 -37.80 -22.36 -12.13
CA VAL A 52 -38.60 -23.35 -11.40
C VAL A 52 -40.11 -23.22 -11.68
N LYS A 53 -40.64 -22.00 -11.94
CA LYS A 53 -42.09 -21.74 -12.01
C LYS A 53 -42.86 -22.63 -13.00
N ASP A 54 -42.26 -22.93 -14.16
CA ASP A 54 -42.91 -23.69 -15.24
C ASP A 54 -42.69 -25.20 -15.13
N ARG A 55 -41.95 -25.67 -14.11
CA ARG A 55 -41.72 -27.11 -13.89
C ARG A 55 -42.97 -27.76 -13.32
N LYS A 56 -43.54 -28.71 -14.07
CA LYS A 56 -44.79 -29.41 -13.72
C LYS A 56 -44.55 -30.79 -13.12
N ASP A 57 -43.30 -31.23 -13.04
CA ASP A 57 -42.89 -32.63 -12.88
C ASP A 57 -42.44 -33.02 -11.47
N ARG A 58 -42.41 -32.11 -10.49
CA ARG A 58 -41.94 -32.43 -9.12
C ARG A 58 -42.66 -31.70 -7.99
N GLU A 59 -42.74 -32.39 -6.85
CA GLU A 59 -43.25 -31.88 -5.55
C GLU A 59 -42.22 -31.02 -4.78
N ASP A 60 -40.92 -31.11 -5.10
CA ASP A 60 -39.79 -30.50 -4.36
C ASP A 60 -39.35 -29.11 -4.89
N LYS A 61 -40.30 -28.33 -5.44
CA LYS A 61 -39.98 -27.05 -6.12
C LYS A 61 -39.19 -26.06 -5.27
N VAL A 62 -39.45 -26.00 -3.97
CA VAL A 62 -38.74 -25.11 -3.04
C VAL A 62 -37.27 -25.49 -2.91
N SER A 63 -36.96 -26.79 -2.76
CA SER A 63 -35.58 -27.26 -2.64
C SER A 63 -34.77 -26.90 -3.89
N LEU A 64 -35.36 -27.12 -5.07
CA LEU A 64 -34.75 -26.77 -6.34
C LEU A 64 -34.55 -25.26 -6.49
N TRP A 65 -35.52 -24.45 -6.06
CA TRP A 65 -35.41 -22.99 -6.08
C TRP A 65 -34.27 -22.51 -5.19
N LEU A 66 -34.10 -23.10 -4.00
CA LEU A 66 -33.01 -22.74 -3.10
C LEU A 66 -31.63 -23.15 -3.64
N ASP A 67 -31.54 -24.30 -4.31
CA ASP A 67 -30.30 -24.74 -4.97
C ASP A 67 -29.89 -23.77 -6.08
N GLU A 68 -30.87 -23.35 -6.89
CA GLU A 68 -30.71 -22.37 -7.95
C GLU A 68 -30.30 -21.00 -7.39
N PHE A 69 -30.99 -20.53 -6.35
CA PHE A 69 -30.70 -19.26 -5.68
C PHE A 69 -29.29 -19.21 -5.08
N CYS A 70 -28.87 -20.26 -4.38
CA CYS A 70 -27.52 -20.37 -3.86
C CYS A 70 -26.46 -20.42 -4.98
N ARG A 71 -26.78 -21.06 -6.12
CA ARG A 71 -25.86 -21.10 -7.27
C ARG A 71 -25.66 -19.71 -7.86
N GLU A 72 -26.74 -18.98 -8.11
CA GLU A 72 -26.70 -17.62 -8.67
C GLU A 72 -25.98 -16.63 -7.73
N LEU A 73 -26.00 -16.87 -6.42
CA LEU A 73 -25.31 -16.02 -5.43
C LEU A 73 -23.86 -16.39 -5.14
N SER A 74 -23.38 -17.53 -5.63
CA SER A 74 -22.10 -18.11 -5.20
C SER A 74 -20.88 -17.20 -5.41
N GLU A 75 -20.90 -16.35 -6.43
CA GLU A 75 -19.83 -15.38 -6.72
C GLU A 75 -20.03 -14.02 -6.03
N VAL A 76 -21.21 -13.78 -5.45
CA VAL A 76 -21.59 -12.48 -4.86
C VAL A 76 -21.48 -12.50 -3.35
N ILE A 77 -22.09 -13.51 -2.70
CA ILE A 77 -22.07 -13.67 -1.25
C ILE A 77 -21.83 -15.14 -0.89
N SER A 78 -21.09 -15.36 0.20
CA SER A 78 -20.99 -16.69 0.79
C SER A 78 -22.29 -16.99 1.56
N LEU A 79 -23.23 -17.66 0.89
CA LEU A 79 -24.49 -18.11 1.49
C LEU A 79 -24.61 -19.64 1.35
N PRO A 80 -24.22 -20.40 2.39
CA PRO A 80 -24.34 -21.85 2.39
C PRO A 80 -25.79 -22.31 2.23
N ARG A 81 -26.01 -23.27 1.31
CA ARG A 81 -27.33 -23.87 1.10
C ARG A 81 -27.93 -24.52 2.35
N SER A 82 -27.07 -24.97 3.28
CA SER A 82 -27.46 -25.49 4.59
C SER A 82 -28.22 -24.49 5.44
N ASP A 83 -27.90 -23.21 5.31
CA ASP A 83 -28.46 -22.14 6.15
C ASP A 83 -29.91 -21.84 5.76
N LEU A 84 -30.31 -22.24 4.55
CA LEU A 84 -31.66 -22.05 4.01
C LEU A 84 -32.57 -23.27 4.19
N LYS A 85 -32.08 -24.37 4.80
CA LYS A 85 -32.84 -25.62 4.94
C LYS A 85 -34.16 -25.44 5.72
N GLY A 86 -34.23 -24.44 6.60
CA GLY A 86 -35.47 -24.11 7.33
C GLY A 86 -36.63 -23.71 6.41
N ILE A 87 -36.36 -23.20 5.21
CA ILE A 87 -37.38 -22.75 4.24
C ILE A 87 -38.07 -23.95 3.57
N GLU A 88 -37.37 -25.07 3.41
CA GLU A 88 -37.92 -26.31 2.83
C GLU A 88 -39.07 -26.91 3.65
N HIS A 89 -39.08 -26.63 4.96
CA HIS A 89 -40.10 -27.16 5.88
C HIS A 89 -41.36 -26.30 5.92
N GLN A 90 -41.38 -25.18 5.18
CA GLN A 90 -42.59 -24.38 4.99
C GLN A 90 -43.43 -25.00 3.87
N GLU A 91 -44.75 -25.09 4.04
CA GLU A 91 -45.70 -25.61 3.04
C GLU A 91 -45.88 -24.63 1.86
N VAL A 92 -44.78 -24.20 1.24
CA VAL A 92 -44.76 -23.23 0.15
C VAL A 92 -44.94 -23.98 -1.17
N ILE A 93 -46.15 -23.92 -1.71
CA ILE A 93 -46.50 -24.55 -2.99
C ILE A 93 -46.30 -23.57 -4.16
N ASP A 94 -46.38 -22.27 -3.88
CA ASP A 94 -46.31 -21.19 -4.87
C ASP A 94 -44.92 -20.52 -4.87
N ILE A 95 -44.17 -20.76 -5.94
CA ILE A 95 -42.81 -20.21 -6.15
C ILE A 95 -42.87 -18.71 -6.47
N GLU A 96 -43.94 -18.21 -7.09
CA GLU A 96 -44.11 -16.77 -7.31
C GLU A 96 -44.39 -16.06 -5.99
N PHE A 97 -45.17 -16.68 -5.10
CA PHE A 97 -45.33 -16.20 -3.73
C PHE A 97 -44.00 -16.17 -2.98
N LEU A 98 -43.21 -17.26 -3.02
CA LEU A 98 -41.87 -17.32 -2.42
C LEU A 98 -40.99 -16.17 -2.91
N SER A 99 -40.98 -15.95 -4.23
CA SER A 99 -40.24 -14.86 -4.86
C SER A 99 -40.66 -13.50 -4.31
N SER A 100 -41.97 -13.25 -4.17
CA SER A 100 -42.49 -11.97 -3.67
C SER A 100 -42.12 -11.71 -2.20
N VAL A 101 -42.17 -12.75 -1.37
CA VAL A 101 -41.80 -12.69 0.05
C VAL A 101 -40.30 -12.44 0.20
N MET A 102 -39.47 -13.14 -0.58
CA MET A 102 -38.03 -12.96 -0.58
C MET A 102 -37.61 -11.58 -1.05
N THR A 103 -38.20 -11.07 -2.13
CA THR A 103 -37.97 -9.69 -2.60
C THR A 103 -38.26 -8.67 -1.50
N LYS A 104 -39.42 -8.79 -0.84
CA LYS A 104 -39.79 -7.88 0.25
C LYS A 104 -38.82 -7.99 1.44
N ALA A 105 -38.44 -9.20 1.83
CA ALA A 105 -37.49 -9.41 2.93
C ALA A 105 -36.11 -8.80 2.61
N VAL A 106 -35.67 -8.87 1.36
CA VAL A 106 -34.42 -8.28 0.88
C VAL A 106 -34.50 -6.75 0.84
N ASP A 107 -35.64 -6.17 0.43
CA ASP A 107 -35.90 -4.73 0.51
C ASP A 107 -35.88 -4.21 1.96
N ASP A 108 -36.60 -4.89 2.86
CA ASP A 108 -36.66 -4.54 4.29
C ASP A 108 -35.25 -4.62 4.93
N LEU A 109 -34.45 -5.64 4.56
CA LEU A 109 -33.07 -5.80 5.03
C LEU A 109 -32.17 -4.66 4.53
N ARG A 110 -32.28 -4.29 3.24
CA ARG A 110 -31.52 -3.17 2.67
C ARG A 110 -31.83 -1.87 3.40
N ASP A 111 -33.11 -1.57 3.64
CA ASP A 111 -33.54 -0.35 4.32
C ASP A 111 -33.05 -0.31 5.78
N LYS A 112 -33.02 -1.47 6.45
CA LYS A 112 -32.44 -1.60 7.79
C LYS A 112 -30.93 -1.32 7.77
N LEU A 113 -30.18 -2.00 6.90
CA LEU A 113 -28.72 -1.85 6.80
C LEU A 113 -28.33 -0.42 6.42
N LYS A 114 -29.09 0.22 5.52
CA LYS A 114 -28.85 1.61 5.13
C LYS A 114 -28.94 2.58 6.31
N LYS A 115 -29.85 2.33 7.27
CA LYS A 115 -29.96 3.13 8.50
C LYS A 115 -28.79 2.85 9.44
N GLU A 116 -28.42 1.57 9.62
CA GLU A 116 -27.29 1.18 10.48
C GLU A 116 -25.96 1.73 9.97
N LEU A 117 -25.81 1.89 8.65
CA LEU A 117 -24.60 2.40 8.01
C LEU A 117 -24.58 3.93 7.82
N ALA A 118 -25.62 4.64 8.25
CA ALA A 118 -25.68 6.11 8.09
C ALA A 118 -24.61 6.83 8.93
N ASP A 119 -24.28 6.27 10.10
CA ASP A 119 -23.22 6.77 11.01
C ASP A 119 -21.97 5.87 10.98
N ALA A 120 -21.81 5.11 9.89
CA ALA A 120 -20.69 4.20 9.69
C ALA A 120 -19.34 4.89 9.78
N ASP A 121 -18.41 4.26 10.50
CA ASP A 121 -17.00 4.63 10.50
C ASP A 121 -16.11 3.44 10.11
N MET A 122 -14.80 3.63 10.21
CA MET A 122 -13.82 2.62 9.84
C MET A 122 -13.86 1.38 10.75
N SER A 123 -14.50 1.43 11.92
CA SER A 123 -14.60 0.29 12.85
C SER A 123 -15.48 -0.85 12.33
N LEU A 124 -16.33 -0.58 11.33
CA LEU A 124 -17.17 -1.61 10.71
C LEU A 124 -16.39 -2.66 9.92
N PHE A 125 -15.16 -2.33 9.51
CA PHE A 125 -14.34 -3.26 8.76
C PHE A 125 -13.65 -4.24 9.71
N SER A 126 -13.94 -5.54 9.56
CA SER A 126 -13.29 -6.62 10.30
C SER A 126 -11.76 -6.60 10.15
N THR A 127 -11.29 -6.28 8.95
CA THR A 127 -9.89 -5.94 8.67
C THR A 127 -9.82 -4.51 8.19
N GLN A 128 -9.01 -3.69 8.86
CA GLN A 128 -8.91 -2.28 8.52
C GLN A 128 -8.36 -2.09 7.10
N PRO A 129 -9.00 -1.27 6.24
CA PRO A 129 -8.55 -1.05 4.87
C PRO A 129 -7.10 -0.59 4.75
N HIS A 130 -6.60 0.20 5.70
CA HIS A 130 -5.21 0.63 5.71
C HIS A 130 -4.22 -0.51 5.98
N THR A 131 -4.62 -1.54 6.72
CA THR A 131 -3.79 -2.74 6.95
C THR A 131 -3.66 -3.53 5.65
N ILE A 132 -4.78 -3.76 4.96
CA ILE A 132 -4.80 -4.44 3.66
C ILE A 132 -3.90 -3.71 2.64
N LEU A 133 -4.05 -2.39 2.55
CA LEU A 133 -3.24 -1.58 1.64
C LEU A 133 -1.76 -1.55 2.04
N ALA A 134 -1.46 -1.49 3.34
CA ALA A 134 -0.08 -1.51 3.82
C ALA A 134 0.61 -2.86 3.53
N GLU A 135 -0.12 -3.97 3.59
CA GLU A 135 0.38 -5.28 3.19
C GLU A 135 0.56 -5.37 1.67
N HIS A 136 -0.46 -4.95 0.90
CA HIS A 136 -0.45 -5.01 -0.56
C HIS A 136 0.67 -4.17 -1.19
N PHE A 137 0.95 -2.99 -0.63
CA PHE A 137 2.02 -2.10 -1.09
C PHE A 137 3.32 -2.26 -0.30
N SER A 138 3.42 -3.30 0.55
CA SER A 138 4.67 -3.59 1.25
C SER A 138 5.75 -4.05 0.27
N GLY A 139 7.01 -3.92 0.68
CA GLY A 139 8.14 -4.40 -0.10
C GLY A 139 9.32 -4.72 0.80
N CYS A 140 10.49 -4.86 0.19
CA CYS A 140 11.73 -5.05 0.91
C CYS A 140 12.06 -3.81 1.75
N TRP A 141 12.35 -4.01 3.03
CA TRP A 141 12.66 -2.93 3.98
C TRP A 141 14.15 -2.73 4.21
N GLU A 142 14.99 -3.53 3.54
CA GLU A 142 16.44 -3.41 3.61
C GLU A 142 16.90 -2.05 3.11
N GLN A 143 17.89 -1.49 3.80
CA GLN A 143 18.41 -0.15 3.53
C GLN A 143 19.83 -0.20 2.99
N CYS A 144 20.10 0.61 1.96
CA CYS A 144 21.43 0.73 1.39
C CYS A 144 22.40 1.13 2.50
N PRO A 145 23.52 0.42 2.70
CA PRO A 145 24.41 0.68 3.83
C PRO A 145 25.06 2.07 3.75
N PHE A 146 25.21 2.62 2.54
CA PHE A 146 25.78 3.95 2.33
C PHE A 146 24.76 5.07 2.55
N CYS A 147 23.61 5.05 1.88
CA CYS A 147 22.69 6.20 1.92
C CYS A 147 21.40 5.95 2.71
N GLY A 148 21.15 4.72 3.15
CA GLY A 148 19.95 4.31 3.87
C GLY A 148 18.68 4.26 3.01
N ALA A 149 18.79 4.44 1.69
CA ALA A 149 17.64 4.33 0.79
C ALA A 149 17.08 2.91 0.83
N VAL A 150 15.76 2.77 0.83
CA VAL A 150 15.08 1.48 0.95
C VAL A 150 15.12 0.75 -0.38
N CYS A 151 15.28 -0.57 -0.35
CA CYS A 151 15.26 -1.41 -1.54
C CYS A 151 13.95 -1.22 -2.33
N THR A 152 14.05 -1.16 -3.65
CA THR A 152 12.88 -0.96 -4.54
C THR A 152 12.15 -2.25 -4.88
N ASN A 153 12.60 -3.40 -4.37
CA ASN A 153 11.92 -4.67 -4.62
C ASN A 153 10.60 -4.71 -3.82
N THR A 154 9.52 -5.06 -4.49
CA THR A 154 8.17 -5.15 -3.93
C THR A 154 7.90 -6.45 -3.17
N MET A 155 8.85 -7.40 -3.19
CA MET A 155 8.74 -8.65 -2.44
C MET A 155 9.56 -8.58 -1.15
N GLN A 156 8.92 -8.86 -0.01
CA GLN A 156 9.62 -9.02 1.26
C GLN A 156 10.50 -10.28 1.23
N GLY A 157 11.73 -10.17 1.74
CA GLY A 157 12.65 -11.31 1.82
C GLY A 157 13.03 -11.90 0.47
N HIS A 158 13.00 -11.10 -0.59
CA HIS A 158 13.36 -11.55 -1.93
C HIS A 158 14.81 -12.07 -1.98
N ASP A 159 15.05 -13.04 -2.87
CA ASP A 159 16.39 -13.51 -3.20
C ASP A 159 17.18 -12.48 -4.04
N GLY A 160 18.49 -12.69 -4.14
CA GLY A 160 19.40 -11.85 -4.92
C GLY A 160 19.77 -10.54 -4.24
N ASP A 161 20.48 -9.67 -4.98
CA ASP A 161 20.99 -8.41 -4.43
C ASP A 161 19.87 -7.38 -4.22
N HIS A 162 19.97 -6.64 -3.13
CA HIS A 162 19.18 -5.44 -2.92
C HIS A 162 19.64 -4.32 -3.86
N GLN A 163 18.69 -3.56 -4.36
CA GLN A 163 18.96 -2.44 -5.25
C GLN A 163 17.98 -1.29 -4.97
N VAL A 164 18.38 -0.11 -5.37
CA VAL A 164 17.52 1.08 -5.36
C VAL A 164 17.80 1.88 -6.64
N VAL A 165 16.73 2.35 -7.27
CA VAL A 165 16.83 3.11 -8.53
C VAL A 165 17.44 4.49 -8.30
N LEU A 166 17.17 5.10 -7.14
CA LEU A 166 17.57 6.47 -6.83
C LEU A 166 18.23 6.54 -5.46
N HIS A 167 19.55 6.65 -5.48
CA HIS A 167 20.33 6.87 -4.28
C HIS A 167 20.23 8.34 -3.83
N ARG A 168 20.49 8.56 -2.53
CA ARG A 168 20.45 9.87 -1.88
C ARG A 168 21.81 10.21 -1.25
N PRO A 169 22.07 11.49 -0.93
CA PRO A 169 23.34 11.90 -0.31
C PRO A 169 23.63 11.11 0.96
N GLN A 170 24.88 10.67 1.11
CA GLN A 170 25.28 9.81 2.22
C GLN A 170 25.26 10.52 3.58
N ALA A 171 25.31 11.85 3.58
CA ALA A 171 25.05 12.69 4.75
C ALA A 171 23.71 12.36 5.43
N LEU A 172 22.69 11.89 4.69
CA LEU A 172 21.41 11.48 5.28
C LEU A 172 21.49 10.21 6.13
N LYS A 173 22.59 9.47 6.03
CA LYS A 173 22.92 8.31 6.89
C LYS A 173 24.07 8.65 7.86
N GLY A 174 24.52 9.91 7.88
CA GLY A 174 25.57 10.40 8.78
C GLY A 174 27.00 10.18 8.29
N TRP A 175 27.21 9.78 7.03
CA TRP A 175 28.56 9.66 6.49
C TRP A 175 29.27 10.99 6.49
N ARG A 176 30.49 10.98 7.02
CA ARG A 176 31.39 12.12 7.13
C ARG A 176 32.82 11.69 6.90
N THR A 177 33.68 12.62 6.50
CA THR A 177 35.12 12.41 6.40
C THR A 177 35.72 12.14 7.78
N CYS A 178 36.68 11.22 7.88
CA CYS A 178 37.29 10.81 9.15
C CYS A 178 38.02 11.97 9.86
N GLU A 179 38.81 12.73 9.11
CA GLU A 179 39.69 13.77 9.70
C GLU A 179 38.96 15.08 10.00
N THR A 180 38.07 15.48 9.10
CA THR A 180 37.45 16.82 9.11
C THR A 180 36.00 16.81 9.56
N HIS A 181 35.41 15.62 9.76
CA HIS A 181 33.98 15.45 10.09
C HIS A 181 33.03 16.19 9.11
N HIS A 182 33.46 16.36 7.86
CA HIS A 182 32.66 17.00 6.83
C HIS A 182 31.64 16.00 6.28
N LEU A 183 30.36 16.38 6.25
CA LEU A 183 29.26 15.53 5.78
C LEU A 183 29.36 15.28 4.27
N VAL A 184 29.10 14.04 3.85
CA VAL A 184 29.27 13.62 2.44
C VAL A 184 28.02 13.93 1.62
N THR A 185 28.12 14.90 0.71
CA THR A 185 27.02 15.31 -0.18
C THR A 185 26.82 14.40 -1.39
N THR A 186 27.81 13.57 -1.73
CA THR A 186 27.73 12.66 -2.88
C THR A 186 26.83 11.46 -2.60
N ILE A 187 26.24 10.90 -3.67
CA ILE A 187 25.52 9.63 -3.62
C ILE A 187 26.49 8.46 -3.82
N CYS A 188 26.14 7.28 -3.30
CA CYS A 188 27.01 6.10 -3.40
C CYS A 188 27.25 5.65 -4.85
N SER A 189 26.28 5.81 -5.75
CA SER A 189 26.47 5.51 -7.18
C SER A 189 27.53 6.38 -7.86
N SER A 190 27.61 7.68 -7.52
CA SER A 190 28.71 8.55 -7.96
C SER A 190 30.05 8.10 -7.41
N ASN A 191 30.09 7.68 -6.14
CA ASN A 191 31.32 7.21 -5.51
C ASN A 191 31.79 5.87 -6.13
N VAL A 192 30.87 4.95 -6.46
CA VAL A 192 31.17 3.71 -7.19
C VAL A 192 31.70 4.00 -8.59
N ALA A 193 31.25 5.07 -9.26
CA ALA A 193 31.80 5.47 -10.56
C ALA A 193 33.23 6.07 -10.45
N GLY A 194 33.57 6.66 -9.30
CA GLY A 194 34.83 7.37 -9.06
C GLY A 194 35.96 6.54 -8.43
N GLU A 195 37.03 7.23 -8.04
CA GLU A 195 38.24 6.64 -7.41
C GLU A 195 38.29 6.88 -5.89
N ILE A 196 37.13 7.11 -5.27
CA ILE A 196 37.06 7.37 -3.83
C ILE A 196 36.96 6.06 -3.05
N SER A 197 37.48 6.05 -1.82
CA SER A 197 37.37 4.96 -0.87
C SER A 197 36.49 5.33 0.32
N PHE A 198 35.91 4.33 0.98
CA PHE A 198 35.30 4.46 2.30
C PHE A 198 36.10 3.63 3.30
N VAL A 199 35.92 3.95 4.59
CA VAL A 199 36.52 3.22 5.70
C VAL A 199 35.41 2.42 6.36
N THR A 200 35.65 1.13 6.57
CA THR A 200 34.75 0.23 7.32
C THR A 200 34.92 0.44 8.83
N ASP A 201 34.04 -0.18 9.62
CA ASP A 201 34.16 -0.15 11.09
C ASP A 201 35.46 -0.79 11.59
N ASP A 202 36.06 -1.70 10.82
CA ASP A 202 37.37 -2.32 11.08
C ASP A 202 38.57 -1.46 10.64
N GLU A 203 38.34 -0.18 10.36
CA GLU A 203 39.33 0.80 9.87
C GLU A 203 40.00 0.42 8.54
N VAL A 204 39.37 -0.45 7.75
CA VAL A 204 39.88 -0.85 6.43
C VAL A 204 39.38 0.13 5.37
N SER A 205 40.32 0.72 4.63
CA SER A 205 40.02 1.57 3.49
C SER A 205 39.78 0.72 2.24
N ILE A 206 38.56 0.78 1.70
CA ILE A 206 38.12 0.01 0.53
C ILE A 206 37.64 0.98 -0.56
N PRO A 207 38.15 0.87 -1.80
CA PRO A 207 37.62 1.64 -2.92
C PRO A 207 36.13 1.36 -3.12
N TYR A 208 35.32 2.40 -3.36
CA TYR A 208 33.88 2.21 -3.60
C TYR A 208 33.60 1.29 -4.79
N LYS A 209 34.46 1.24 -5.80
CA LYS A 209 34.36 0.27 -6.92
C LYS A 209 34.39 -1.19 -6.50
N ARG A 210 34.97 -1.46 -5.32
CA ARG A 210 35.16 -2.79 -4.73
C ARG A 210 34.42 -2.93 -3.40
N TYR A 211 33.37 -2.13 -3.18
CA TYR A 211 32.63 -2.12 -1.91
C TYR A 211 32.14 -3.50 -1.45
N ARG A 212 31.87 -4.41 -2.39
CA ARG A 212 31.43 -5.77 -2.07
C ARG A 212 32.50 -6.59 -1.34
N ASP A 213 33.78 -6.23 -1.46
CA ASP A 213 34.87 -6.87 -0.73
C ASP A 213 34.80 -6.61 0.78
N ALA A 214 34.02 -5.60 1.21
CA ALA A 214 33.75 -5.32 2.62
C ALA A 214 32.81 -6.34 3.29
N GLY A 215 32.26 -7.29 2.54
CA GLY A 215 31.30 -8.28 3.06
C GLY A 215 29.93 -7.67 3.40
N PRO A 216 29.01 -8.45 4.01
CA PRO A 216 27.72 -7.95 4.44
C PRO A 216 27.86 -6.80 5.47
N PRO A 217 27.02 -5.75 5.41
CA PRO A 217 25.86 -5.60 4.53
C PRO A 217 26.18 -5.03 3.13
N TYR A 218 27.44 -4.71 2.81
CA TYR A 218 27.80 -4.09 1.53
C TYR A 218 27.68 -5.07 0.34
N SER A 219 28.10 -6.32 0.53
CA SER A 219 28.16 -7.32 -0.54
C SER A 219 26.79 -7.78 -1.06
N THR A 220 25.71 -7.55 -0.28
CA THR A 220 24.33 -7.93 -0.62
C THR A 220 23.59 -6.86 -1.42
N TRP A 221 24.27 -5.76 -1.77
CA TRP A 221 23.70 -4.66 -2.55
C TRP A 221 24.31 -4.62 -3.94
N ASN A 222 23.48 -4.27 -4.92
CA ASN A 222 23.90 -3.92 -6.27
C ASN A 222 23.73 -2.42 -6.52
N ILE A 223 24.84 -1.69 -6.39
CA ILE A 223 24.92 -0.25 -6.63
C ILE A 223 25.55 -0.03 -8.01
N LEU A 224 24.75 0.42 -8.98
CA LEU A 224 25.24 0.75 -10.31
C LEU A 224 25.95 2.11 -10.32
N PRO A 225 26.99 2.28 -11.17
CA PRO A 225 27.73 3.54 -11.31
C PRO A 225 26.89 4.57 -12.10
N ASP A 226 25.92 5.18 -11.43
CA ASP A 226 25.07 6.24 -11.97
C ASP A 226 25.25 7.55 -11.17
N PRO A 227 25.82 8.62 -11.74
CA PRO A 227 25.99 9.89 -11.04
C PRO A 227 24.69 10.71 -10.92
N SER A 228 23.56 10.21 -11.42
CA SER A 228 22.29 10.94 -11.47
C SER A 228 21.66 11.13 -10.08
N MET A 229 21.81 12.33 -9.51
CA MET A 229 21.16 12.72 -8.27
C MET A 229 19.93 13.61 -8.53
N GLN A 230 18.77 13.21 -7.99
CA GLN A 230 17.52 13.97 -8.11
C GLN A 230 17.62 15.37 -7.52
N ALA A 231 16.95 16.34 -8.14
CA ALA A 231 16.79 17.70 -7.61
C ALA A 231 16.28 17.74 -6.18
N TYR A 232 15.35 16.84 -5.84
CA TYR A 232 14.77 16.76 -4.50
C TYR A 232 15.83 16.61 -3.41
N TRP A 233 16.83 15.74 -3.60
CA TRP A 233 17.86 15.53 -2.58
C TRP A 233 18.83 16.70 -2.45
N LYS A 234 19.12 17.38 -3.57
CA LYS A 234 19.95 18.60 -3.59
C LYS A 234 19.28 19.71 -2.78
N TRP A 235 18.00 19.94 -3.06
CA TRP A 235 17.17 20.87 -2.31
C TRP A 235 17.04 20.47 -0.83
N PHE A 236 16.76 19.20 -0.55
CA PHE A 236 16.57 18.70 0.83
C PHE A 236 17.80 18.95 1.69
N VAL A 237 18.99 18.57 1.22
CA VAL A 237 20.25 18.78 1.96
C VAL A 237 20.52 20.27 2.16
N SER A 238 20.28 21.09 1.14
CA SER A 238 20.47 22.54 1.26
C SER A 238 19.49 23.19 2.22
N HIS A 239 18.24 22.72 2.24
CA HIS A 239 17.16 23.31 3.04
C HIS A 239 17.28 22.91 4.51
N PHE A 240 17.59 21.64 4.78
CA PHE A 240 17.73 21.09 6.13
C PHE A 240 19.19 20.99 6.59
N GLN A 241 20.05 21.90 6.10
CA GLN A 241 21.49 21.88 6.39
C GLN A 241 21.74 21.86 7.91
N THR A 242 21.17 22.82 8.64
CA THR A 242 21.42 23.00 10.08
C THR A 242 20.97 21.79 10.89
N GLU A 243 19.81 21.22 10.54
CA GLU A 243 19.25 20.04 11.18
C GLU A 243 20.12 18.79 10.94
N LEU A 244 20.62 18.61 9.70
CA LEU A 244 21.51 17.52 9.36
C LEU A 244 22.88 17.64 10.07
N GLU A 245 23.43 18.85 10.14
CA GLU A 245 24.67 19.13 10.89
C GLU A 245 24.52 18.82 12.37
N ALA A 246 23.42 19.25 12.98
CA ALA A 246 23.11 18.97 14.38
C ALA A 246 22.87 17.49 14.65
N LEU A 247 22.10 16.81 13.79
CA LEU A 247 21.75 15.40 13.94
C LEU A 247 22.98 14.48 13.90
N TYR A 248 23.91 14.78 13.00
CA TYR A 248 25.07 13.91 12.74
C TYR A 248 26.38 14.42 13.32
N ASN A 249 26.34 15.54 14.06
CA ASN A 249 27.51 16.20 14.63
C ASN A 249 28.63 16.38 13.59
N GLY A 250 28.28 16.95 12.44
CA GLY A 250 29.18 17.17 11.31
C GLY A 250 28.90 18.51 10.64
N LYS A 251 29.73 18.89 9.67
CA LYS A 251 29.61 20.19 8.96
C LYS A 251 29.62 20.02 7.44
N PHE A 252 28.79 20.77 6.74
CA PHE A 252 28.88 20.86 5.28
C PHE A 252 29.91 21.91 4.88
N GLN A 253 31.19 21.54 4.97
CA GLN A 253 32.34 22.41 4.71
C GLN A 253 33.41 21.68 3.91
N GLY A 254 34.33 22.43 3.30
CA GLY A 254 35.43 21.88 2.50
C GLY A 254 34.94 20.89 1.44
N ARG A 255 35.41 19.64 1.49
CA ARG A 255 34.98 18.58 0.54
C ARG A 255 33.50 18.20 0.67
N GLY A 256 32.86 18.52 1.78
CA GLY A 256 31.43 18.31 2.03
C GLY A 256 30.60 19.58 1.84
N GLU A 257 31.16 20.65 1.29
CA GLU A 257 30.42 21.90 1.09
C GLU A 257 29.23 21.69 0.14
N ILE A 258 28.07 22.25 0.52
CA ILE A 258 26.87 22.21 -0.31
C ILE A 258 27.07 23.20 -1.47
N PRO A 259 27.02 22.73 -2.73
CA PRO A 259 27.22 23.60 -3.89
C PRO A 259 26.22 24.76 -3.93
N GLU A 260 26.67 25.95 -4.33
CA GLU A 260 25.82 27.14 -4.45
C GLU A 260 24.60 26.91 -5.37
N ALA A 261 24.77 26.07 -6.40
CA ALA A 261 23.68 25.69 -7.28
C ALA A 261 22.53 24.99 -6.55
N TRP A 262 22.81 24.20 -5.50
CA TRP A 262 21.79 23.52 -4.70
C TRP A 262 21.02 24.51 -3.82
N ARG A 263 21.73 25.53 -3.31
CA ARG A 263 21.14 26.61 -2.47
C ARG A 263 20.12 27.44 -3.23
N ARG A 264 20.28 27.58 -4.55
CA ARG A 264 19.34 28.30 -5.42
C ARG A 264 18.10 27.50 -5.80
N MET A 265 18.07 26.19 -5.53
CA MET A 265 16.93 25.35 -5.91
C MET A 265 15.73 25.64 -5.01
N THR A 266 14.56 25.77 -5.62
CA THR A 266 13.30 25.93 -4.89
C THR A 266 12.65 24.57 -4.62
N LYS A 267 11.81 24.52 -3.58
CA LYS A 267 10.99 23.34 -3.28
C LYS A 267 10.10 22.96 -4.46
N GLN A 268 9.54 23.94 -5.16
CA GLN A 268 8.64 23.72 -6.30
C GLN A 268 9.36 23.07 -7.48
N GLU A 269 10.56 23.55 -7.83
CA GLU A 269 11.38 22.94 -8.88
C GLU A 269 11.76 21.50 -8.52
N ALA A 270 12.19 21.28 -7.27
CA ALA A 270 12.54 19.95 -6.78
C ALA A 270 11.38 18.95 -6.83
N LEU A 271 10.16 19.37 -6.48
CA LEU A 271 8.98 18.52 -6.55
C LEU A 271 8.50 18.30 -7.99
N SER A 272 8.58 19.32 -8.84
CA SER A 272 8.16 19.22 -10.25
C SER A 272 8.98 18.23 -11.07
N GLU A 273 10.24 17.94 -10.67
CA GLU A 273 11.05 16.88 -11.29
C GLU A 273 10.55 15.48 -10.92
N LEU A 274 10.01 15.31 -9.71
CA LEU A 274 9.47 14.02 -9.25
C LEU A 274 8.19 13.65 -9.99
N ASP A 275 7.36 14.64 -10.32
CA ASP A 275 6.08 14.44 -11.01
C ASP A 275 6.24 14.10 -12.51
N LYS A 276 7.45 14.27 -13.08
CA LYS A 276 7.75 14.01 -14.50
C LYS A 276 8.24 12.58 -14.78
N ARG A 277 8.32 11.72 -13.76
CA ARG A 277 8.75 10.32 -13.86
C ARG A 277 7.57 9.38 -13.70
#